data_AF-A0A3E4UNS9-F1
#
_entry.id   AF-A0A3E4UNS9-F1
#
_cell.length_a   1.000
_cell.length_b   1.000
_cell.length_c   1.000
_cell.angle_alpha   90.00
_cell.angle_beta   90.00
_cell.angle_gamma   90.00
#
_symmetry.space_group_name_H-M   'P 1'
#
loop_
_entity.id
_entity.type
_entity.pdbx_description
1 polymer ?
#
loop_
_entity_poly.entity_id
_entity_poly.type
_entity_poly.pdbx_seq_one_letter_code
_entity_poly.pdbx_strand_id
1 'polypeptide(L)'
;MASRLITPVLEEILKSYPLYSQDGKGKDAVCVAIFFIGHVRWFVLEGQPEGNDTTLFTIVCGLHETEYGYTSVNEMESVKVDGSKYGVDEIFQVEQLDGFKPVKLKSIPDEDLQAFLHNME
;
A
#
# COMPACT_ATOMS: atom_id res chain seq x y z
N MET A 1 13.46 -14.47 -5.92
CA MET A 1 12.56 -15.16 -4.99
C MET A 1 11.16 -14.64 -5.27
N ALA A 2 10.11 -15.44 -5.03
CA ALA A 2 8.76 -14.92 -5.13
C ALA A 2 8.55 -13.88 -4.01
N SER A 3 7.92 -12.75 -4.34
CA SER A 3 7.57 -11.72 -3.35
C SER A 3 6.56 -12.30 -2.35
N ARG A 4 6.73 -11.93 -1.07
CA ARG A 4 5.79 -12.20 0.01
C ARG A 4 4.57 -11.27 -0.06
N LEU A 5 4.76 -10.02 -0.50
CA LEU A 5 3.69 -9.01 -0.56
C LEU A 5 2.87 -9.10 -1.85
N ILE A 6 3.48 -9.45 -2.98
CA ILE A 6 2.77 -9.67 -4.24
C ILE A 6 2.30 -11.12 -4.31
N THR A 7 1.16 -11.37 -3.68
CA THR A 7 0.47 -12.66 -3.77
C THR A 7 -0.08 -12.88 -5.19
N PRO A 8 -0.30 -14.14 -5.63
CA PRO A 8 -0.90 -14.40 -6.95
C PRO A 8 -2.27 -13.73 -7.15
N VAL A 9 -3.02 -13.54 -6.06
CA VAL A 9 -4.31 -12.83 -6.08
C VAL A 9 -4.09 -11.35 -6.36
N LEU A 10 -3.13 -10.70 -5.68
CA LEU A 10 -2.81 -9.30 -5.92
C LEU A 10 -2.22 -9.10 -7.32
N GLU A 11 -1.33 -9.99 -7.77
CA GLU A 11 -0.76 -9.96 -9.12
C GLU A 11 -1.86 -9.97 -10.20
N GLU A 12 -2.88 -10.82 -10.04
CA GLU A 12 -4.02 -10.87 -10.96
C GLU A 12 -4.87 -9.58 -10.91
N ILE A 13 -5.10 -9.02 -9.72
CA ILE A 13 -5.84 -7.77 -9.57
C ILE A 13 -5.08 -6.62 -10.26
N LEU A 14 -3.76 -6.51 -10.06
CA LEU A 14 -2.94 -5.43 -10.62
C LEU A 14 -2.93 -5.40 -12.15
N LYS A 15 -3.21 -6.51 -12.83
CA LYS A 15 -3.41 -6.52 -14.30
C LYS A 15 -4.54 -5.60 -14.76
N SER A 16 -5.54 -5.37 -13.91
CA SER A 16 -6.66 -4.44 -14.17
C SER A 16 -6.36 -3.01 -13.72
N TYR A 17 -5.26 -2.79 -13.00
CA TYR A 17 -4.85 -1.50 -12.44
C TYR A 17 -3.36 -1.23 -12.72
N PRO A 18 -2.94 -1.18 -14.00
CA PRO A 18 -1.58 -0.77 -14.34
C PRO A 18 -1.35 0.69 -13.93
N LEU A 19 -0.08 1.11 -13.85
CA LEU A 19 0.25 2.51 -13.54
C LEU A 19 -0.48 3.47 -14.49
N TYR A 20 -0.98 4.58 -13.94
CA TYR A 20 -1.73 5.65 -14.61
C TYR A 20 -3.16 5.27 -15.09
N SER A 21 -3.66 4.07 -14.81
CA SER A 21 -5.03 3.62 -15.13
C SER A 21 -6.14 4.34 -14.34
N GLN A 22 -5.76 5.05 -13.27
CA GLN A 22 -6.65 5.70 -12.32
C GLN A 22 -6.46 7.23 -12.27
N ASP A 23 -5.64 7.79 -13.17
CA ASP A 23 -5.41 9.22 -13.27
C ASP A 23 -6.73 10.01 -13.39
N GLY A 24 -6.81 11.11 -12.64
CA GLY A 24 -7.99 11.98 -12.60
C GLY A 24 -9.19 11.43 -11.83
N LYS A 25 -9.13 10.23 -11.25
CA LYS A 25 -10.23 9.68 -10.44
C LYS A 25 -10.28 10.25 -9.01
N GLY A 26 -9.19 10.80 -8.49
CA GLY A 26 -9.12 11.36 -7.12
C GLY A 26 -9.68 10.39 -6.08
N LYS A 27 -10.60 10.85 -5.23
CA LYS A 27 -11.27 10.01 -4.20
C LYS A 27 -12.09 8.84 -4.74
N ASP A 28 -12.39 8.82 -6.03
CA ASP A 28 -13.08 7.71 -6.72
C ASP A 28 -12.12 6.64 -7.27
N ALA A 29 -10.79 6.83 -7.14
CA ALA A 29 -9.82 5.77 -7.43
C ALA A 29 -10.04 4.56 -6.51
N VAL A 30 -9.71 3.38 -7.01
CA VAL A 30 -9.88 2.09 -6.33
C VAL A 30 -8.58 1.72 -5.66
N CYS A 31 -8.62 1.54 -4.34
CA CYS A 31 -7.58 0.85 -3.59
C CYS A 31 -7.74 -0.66 -3.78
N VAL A 32 -6.67 -1.35 -4.14
CA VAL A 32 -6.67 -2.77 -4.49
C VAL A 32 -6.03 -3.66 -3.41
N ALA A 33 -5.16 -3.09 -2.59
CA ALA A 33 -4.55 -3.74 -1.44
C ALA A 33 -4.17 -2.70 -0.38
N ILE A 34 -4.06 -3.15 0.86
CA ILE A 34 -3.49 -2.34 1.94
C ILE A 34 -2.29 -3.09 2.47
N PHE A 35 -1.15 -2.43 2.51
CA PHE A 35 0.04 -2.89 3.23
C PHE A 35 0.22 -2.07 4.49
N PHE A 36 0.76 -2.67 5.56
CA PHE A 36 0.94 -1.95 6.82
C PHE A 36 2.11 -2.48 7.64
N ILE A 37 2.67 -1.61 8.48
CA ILE A 37 3.54 -1.97 9.60
C ILE A 37 3.27 -1.02 10.75
N GLY A 38 2.76 -1.55 11.87
CA GLY A 38 2.28 -0.72 12.97
C GLY A 38 1.18 0.24 12.53
N HIS A 39 1.44 1.55 12.60
CA HIS A 39 0.48 2.60 12.19
C HIS A 39 0.67 3.06 10.74
N VAL A 40 1.78 2.71 10.09
CA VAL A 40 2.04 3.09 8.70
C VAL A 40 1.22 2.20 7.79
N ARG A 41 0.53 2.79 6.82
CA ARG A 41 -0.38 2.11 5.89
C ARG A 41 -0.11 2.60 4.48
N TRP A 42 0.06 1.69 3.54
CA TRP A 42 0.09 2.00 2.10
C TRP A 42 -1.19 1.49 1.46
N PHE A 43 -2.02 2.42 0.99
CA PHE A 43 -3.20 2.14 0.17
C PHE A 43 -2.76 2.00 -1.28
N VAL A 44 -2.67 0.77 -1.77
CA VAL A 44 -2.18 0.47 -3.12
C VAL A 44 -3.28 0.77 -4.13
N LEU A 45 -2.99 1.61 -5.11
CA LEU A 45 -3.92 1.97 -6.18
C LEU A 45 -3.61 1.21 -7.45
N GLU A 46 -2.34 1.14 -7.80
CA GLU A 46 -1.88 0.62 -9.08
C GLU A 46 -0.53 -0.06 -8.90
N GLY A 47 -0.15 -0.85 -9.88
CA GLY A 47 1.16 -1.46 -9.87
C GLY A 47 1.49 -2.16 -11.16
N GLN A 48 2.78 -2.30 -11.43
CA GLN A 48 3.28 -3.08 -12.55
C GLN A 48 4.63 -3.72 -12.22
N PRO A 49 4.94 -4.89 -12.80
CA PRO A 49 6.27 -5.46 -12.73
C PRO A 49 7.32 -4.56 -13.40
N GLU A 50 8.48 -4.43 -12.78
CA GLU A 50 9.63 -3.70 -13.30
C GLU A 50 10.90 -4.53 -13.05
N GLY A 51 11.28 -5.33 -14.05
CA GLY A 51 12.41 -6.26 -13.92
C GLY A 51 12.17 -7.33 -12.86
N ASN A 52 12.93 -7.29 -11.77
CA ASN A 52 12.82 -8.19 -10.62
C ASN A 52 12.05 -7.58 -9.44
N ASP A 53 11.37 -6.45 -9.66
CA ASP A 53 10.58 -5.74 -8.67
C ASP A 53 9.15 -5.52 -9.17
N THR A 54 8.29 -5.01 -8.29
CA THR A 54 6.99 -4.45 -8.65
C THR A 54 6.94 -3.02 -8.12
N THR A 55 6.77 -2.07 -9.02
CA THR A 55 6.56 -0.67 -8.68
C THR A 55 5.07 -0.47 -8.43
N LEU A 56 4.73 0.04 -7.26
CA LEU A 56 3.36 0.34 -6.85
C LEU A 56 3.15 1.84 -6.80
N PHE A 57 1.95 2.30 -7.14
CA PHE A 57 1.48 3.64 -6.83
C PHE A 57 0.54 3.56 -5.62
N THR A 58 0.86 4.32 -4.58
CA THR A 58 0.22 4.21 -3.27
C THR A 58 -0.10 5.57 -2.68
N ILE A 59 -1.02 5.60 -1.72
CA ILE A 59 -1.10 6.67 -0.72
C ILE A 59 -0.54 6.09 0.57
N VAL A 60 0.49 6.72 1.14
CA VAL A 60 1.05 6.33 2.44
C VAL A 60 0.48 7.23 3.54
N CYS A 61 -0.03 6.62 4.61
CA CYS A 61 -0.51 7.28 5.82
C CYS A 61 0.34 6.83 7.03
N GLY A 62 0.36 7.64 8.09
CA GLY A 62 1.08 7.31 9.32
C GLY A 62 2.59 7.60 9.28
N LEU A 63 3.09 8.33 8.28
CA LEU A 63 4.45 8.90 8.32
C LEU A 63 4.39 10.37 8.73
N HIS A 64 5.44 11.16 8.44
CA HIS A 64 5.46 12.58 8.74
C HIS A 64 4.29 13.33 8.08
N GLU A 65 3.97 12.96 6.84
CA GLU A 65 2.84 13.47 6.07
C GLU A 65 2.14 12.32 5.35
N THR A 66 0.86 12.53 5.00
CA THR A 66 0.15 11.65 4.08
C THR A 66 0.41 12.10 2.66
N GLU A 67 0.85 11.19 1.79
CA GLU A 67 1.24 11.54 0.43
C GLU A 67 0.98 10.42 -0.57
N TYR A 68 0.89 10.78 -1.85
CA TYR A 68 1.04 9.82 -2.93
C TYR A 68 2.51 9.51 -3.14
N GLY A 69 2.83 8.25 -3.40
CA GLY A 69 4.19 7.83 -3.67
C GLY A 69 4.27 6.59 -4.55
N TYR A 70 5.36 6.52 -5.32
CA TYR A 70 5.79 5.26 -5.90
C TYR A 70 6.56 4.46 -4.85
N THR A 71 6.31 3.16 -4.78
CA THR A 71 6.94 2.30 -3.80
C THR A 71 7.44 1.02 -4.45
N SER A 72 8.71 0.71 -4.20
CA SER A 72 9.32 -0.58 -4.53
C SER A 72 8.83 -1.64 -3.55
N VAL A 73 8.32 -2.76 -4.07
CA VAL A 73 7.96 -3.91 -3.23
C VAL A 73 9.20 -4.51 -2.57
N ASN A 74 10.32 -4.60 -3.29
CA ASN A 74 11.57 -5.11 -2.72
C ASN A 74 12.05 -4.25 -1.53
N GLU A 75 11.97 -2.92 -1.64
CA GLU A 75 12.31 -2.02 -0.53
C GLU A 75 11.32 -2.20 0.63
N MET A 76 10.03 -2.32 0.34
CA MET A 76 8.99 -2.57 1.36
C MET A 76 9.22 -3.88 2.11
N GLU A 77 9.58 -4.96 1.42
CA GLU A 77 9.91 -6.27 2.03
C GLU A 77 11.21 -6.23 2.86
N SER A 78 12.10 -5.29 2.57
CA SER A 78 13.34 -5.10 3.32
C SER A 78 13.12 -4.39 4.66
N VAL A 79 11.97 -3.71 4.84
CA VAL A 79 11.62 -3.01 6.09
C VAL A 79 11.46 -4.02 7.22
N LYS A 80 12.30 -3.85 8.25
CA LYS A 80 12.33 -4.69 9.45
C LYS A 80 12.48 -3.81 10.67
N VAL A 81 11.60 -3.98 11.65
CA VAL A 81 11.68 -3.29 12.95
C VAL A 81 11.92 -4.32 14.03
N ASP A 82 13.05 -4.18 14.72
CA ASP A 82 13.40 -5.04 15.85
C ASP A 82 12.58 -4.66 17.10
N GLY A 83 11.67 -5.56 17.47
CA GLY A 83 10.77 -5.42 18.61
C GLY A 83 11.46 -5.55 19.97
N SER A 84 12.69 -6.07 20.03
CA SER A 84 13.37 -6.37 21.29
C SER A 84 13.58 -5.12 22.15
N LYS A 85 13.75 -3.96 21.52
CA LYS A 85 13.85 -2.65 22.17
C LYS A 85 12.57 -2.23 22.90
N TYR A 86 11.46 -2.85 22.57
CA TYR A 86 10.14 -2.61 23.17
C TYR A 86 9.68 -3.79 24.04
N GLY A 87 10.57 -4.74 24.33
CA GLY A 87 10.26 -5.91 25.17
C GLY A 87 9.51 -7.03 24.43
N VAL A 88 9.51 -7.01 23.10
CA VAL A 88 8.88 -8.04 22.26
C VAL A 88 9.96 -8.79 21.49
N ASP A 89 10.05 -10.11 21.64
CA ASP A 89 11.03 -10.94 20.93
C ASP A 89 10.55 -11.29 19.51
N GLU A 90 10.38 -10.25 18.68
CA GLU A 90 9.84 -10.35 17.32
C GLU A 90 10.46 -9.30 16.38
N ILE A 91 10.59 -9.64 15.10
CA ILE A 91 10.95 -8.70 14.03
C ILE A 91 9.68 -8.36 13.24
N PHE A 92 9.18 -7.15 13.40
CA PHE A 92 8.03 -6.67 12.62
C PHE A 92 8.46 -6.39 11.18
N GLN A 93 7.58 -6.72 10.24
CA GLN A 93 7.77 -6.51 8.82
C GLN A 93 6.49 -5.90 8.24
N VAL A 94 6.56 -5.38 7.03
CA VAL A 94 5.36 -4.95 6.33
C VAL A 94 4.51 -6.16 5.96
N GLU A 95 3.21 -6.09 6.20
CA GLU A 95 2.23 -7.14 5.93
C GLU A 95 1.13 -6.65 4.99
N GLN A 96 0.48 -7.61 4.31
CA GLN A 96 -0.73 -7.34 3.56
C GLN A 96 -1.95 -7.54 4.45
N LEU A 97 -2.94 -6.64 4.34
CA LEU A 97 -4.25 -6.85 4.95
C LEU A 97 -4.97 -7.99 4.24
N ASP A 98 -4.98 -9.16 4.88
CA ASP A 98 -5.54 -10.39 4.34
C ASP A 98 -7.02 -10.25 3.97
N GLY A 99 -7.38 -10.77 2.79
CA GLY A 99 -8.76 -10.81 2.31
C GLY A 99 -9.35 -9.43 1.95
N PHE A 100 -8.53 -8.37 1.89
CA PHE A 100 -8.97 -7.07 1.42
C PHE A 100 -9.56 -7.16 0.00
N LYS A 101 -10.67 -6.45 -0.23
CA LYS A 101 -11.35 -6.41 -1.52
C LYS A 101 -11.25 -5.02 -2.12
N PRO A 102 -10.97 -4.90 -3.44
CA PRO A 102 -10.86 -3.60 -4.07
C PRO A 102 -12.08 -2.72 -3.81
N VAL A 103 -11.83 -1.50 -3.35
CA VAL A 103 -12.87 -0.53 -2.98
C VAL A 103 -12.39 0.89 -3.26
N LYS A 104 -13.33 1.80 -3.53
CA LYS A 104 -13.01 3.22 -3.73
C LYS A 104 -12.39 3.81 -2.47
N LEU A 105 -11.40 4.68 -2.65
CA LEU A 105 -10.71 5.39 -1.58
C LEU A 105 -11.69 6.10 -0.63
N LYS A 106 -12.70 6.79 -1.16
CA LYS A 106 -13.74 7.48 -0.37
C LYS A 106 -14.59 6.57 0.54
N SER A 107 -14.53 5.26 0.35
CA SER A 107 -15.28 4.28 1.14
C SER A 107 -14.44 3.62 2.24
N ILE A 108 -13.15 3.91 2.31
CA ILE A 108 -12.24 3.36 3.33
C ILE A 108 -12.35 4.23 4.59
N PRO A 109 -12.77 3.68 5.74
CA PRO A 109 -12.94 4.44 6.98
C PRO A 109 -11.60 4.62 7.72
N ASP A 110 -10.61 5.23 7.06
CA ASP A 110 -9.32 5.61 7.66
C ASP A 110 -9.24 7.14 7.77
N GLU A 111 -9.00 7.65 8.98
CA GLU A 111 -9.08 9.08 9.28
C GLU A 111 -8.02 9.90 8.55
N ASP A 112 -6.77 9.41 8.52
CA ASP A 112 -5.65 10.07 7.85
C ASP A 112 -5.90 10.14 6.34
N LEU A 113 -6.36 9.02 5.77
CA LEU A 113 -6.72 8.94 4.36
C LEU A 113 -7.87 9.89 4.00
N GLN A 114 -8.97 9.88 4.76
CA GLN A 114 -10.12 10.74 4.46
C GLN A 114 -9.79 12.23 4.63
N ALA A 115 -8.98 12.59 5.65
CA ALA A 115 -8.51 13.95 5.82
C ALA A 115 -7.64 14.41 4.64
N PHE A 116 -6.72 13.56 4.19
CA PHE A 116 -5.88 13.82 3.02
C PHE A 116 -6.71 14.02 1.74
N LEU A 117 -7.65 13.10 1.47
CA LEU A 117 -8.50 13.19 0.27
C LEU A 117 -9.39 14.42 0.27
N HIS A 118 -9.87 14.87 1.44
CA HIS A 118 -10.68 16.07 1.56
C HIS A 118 -9.88 17.34 1.22
N ASN A 119 -8.61 17.40 1.59
CA ASN A 119 -7.75 18.56 1.36
C ASN A 119 -7.29 18.73 -0.10
N MET A 120 -7.58 17.74 -0.96
CA MET A 120 -7.24 17.78 -2.39
C MET A 120 -8.38 18.25 -3.30
N GLU A 121 -9.59 18.45 -2.76
CA GLU A 121 -10.74 19.04 -3.47
C GLU A 121 -10.74 20.57 -3.36
#